data_AF-A0A1B7N1Y9-F1
#
_entry.id   AF-A0A1B7N1Y9-F1
#
_cell.length_a   1.000
_cell.length_b   1.000
_cell.length_c   1.000
_cell.angle_alpha   90.00
_cell.angle_beta   90.00
_cell.angle_gamma   90.00
#
_symmetry.space_group_name_H-M   'P 1'
#
loop_
_entity.id
_entity.type
_entity.pdbx_description
1 polymer ?
#
loop_
_entity_poly.entity_id
_entity_poly.type
_entity_poly.pdbx_seq_one_letter_code
_entity_poly.pdbx_strand_id
1 'polypeptide(L)'
;MSPGFSSTPSGISEDGSEVDLLDSLISSSQSAYTHTFTSPAPEQHAESQPKQLPPSTDQREITHTKVPQLPIEVVDYIASFLFDSCPSASGCFFHIHSFSLVCSQFRHIALRHYFSSIRVVSARQLASYTDIHFSLTSRNTSRHSHLMITFSSDGRKSQATRLQRIFSPPAIHLSSWFPSCLTSLTLTKLWRIDVPLLKTLASAFASVKILHLSCSEQLDVSCCWPCFEESSTAVVHSPIPNYFSDITKLTDHFADALKSLTQLADLHLGIFLSDEEMVERHLEHYDTPLAFDQTLRTAFSPKRASLFTETVLSQLETESITGPISYSVDQDDEKEESHCGACTEVLPFPHGPELCSTCKLVGSAPKVRTRELEASLELARKIKTLETVGWSSFFTYQVYEPDNDKVGDWRRKTTVYILRANGKVRVRRRPW
;
A
#
# COMPACT_ATOMS: atom_id res chain seq x y z
N MET A 1 48.45 33.73 11.19
CA MET A 1 48.09 34.96 11.92
C MET A 1 46.69 35.34 11.46
N SER A 2 45.69 35.04 12.28
CA SER A 2 44.27 35.29 12.01
C SER A 2 43.81 36.47 12.88
N PRO A 3 42.88 37.31 12.42
CA PRO A 3 42.02 38.05 13.32
C PRO A 3 40.62 37.43 13.33
N GLY A 4 40.14 37.11 14.52
CA GLY A 4 38.75 36.76 14.77
C GLY A 4 37.88 37.99 14.91
N PHE A 5 36.60 37.83 14.61
CA PHE A 5 35.55 38.72 15.08
C PHE A 5 34.35 37.89 15.52
N SER A 6 34.02 38.03 16.80
CA SER A 6 32.77 37.62 17.42
C SER A 6 31.73 38.73 17.21
N SER A 7 30.47 38.35 16.99
CA SER A 7 29.30 39.18 17.30
C SER A 7 28.00 38.38 17.13
N THR A 8 27.43 37.99 18.26
CA THR A 8 25.97 38.03 18.54
C THR A 8 25.65 39.42 19.14
N PRO A 9 24.41 39.96 19.15
CA PRO A 9 23.14 39.26 19.40
C PRO A 9 21.87 39.86 18.71
N SER A 10 20.69 39.37 19.13
CA SER A 10 19.29 39.89 18.99
C SER A 10 18.40 38.85 18.28
N GLY A 11 17.37 38.25 18.88
CA GLY A 11 16.52 38.69 19.98
C GLY A 11 15.23 39.30 19.42
N ILE A 12 14.37 38.47 18.81
CA ILE A 12 12.99 38.87 18.47
C ILE A 12 12.06 37.76 18.96
N SER A 13 11.28 38.13 19.96
CA SER A 13 10.11 37.45 20.49
C SER A 13 8.92 37.88 19.64
N GLU A 14 8.23 36.95 19.00
CA GLU A 14 6.86 37.18 18.51
C GLU A 14 5.94 36.13 19.12
N ASP A 15 5.30 36.59 20.19
CA ASP A 15 4.11 36.04 20.82
C ASP A 15 2.92 36.47 19.95
N GLY A 16 2.24 35.50 19.35
CA GLY A 16 1.15 35.71 18.40
C GLY A 16 0.04 34.70 18.68
N SER A 17 -0.72 34.96 19.74
CA SER A 17 -1.94 34.24 20.10
C SER A 17 -3.09 34.69 19.21
N GLU A 18 -3.36 33.96 18.14
CA GLU A 18 -4.59 34.09 17.36
C GLU A 18 -5.51 32.92 17.72
N VAL A 19 -6.45 33.22 18.61
CA VAL A 19 -7.49 32.31 19.11
C VAL A 19 -8.64 32.36 18.12
N ASP A 20 -8.65 31.43 17.16
CA ASP A 20 -9.74 31.32 16.19
C ASP A 20 -10.99 30.69 16.82
N LEU A 21 -11.91 31.57 17.20
CA LEU A 21 -13.30 31.32 17.54
C LEU A 21 -14.08 30.85 16.31
N LEU A 22 -14.06 29.56 15.99
CA LEU A 22 -14.95 28.94 14.99
C LEU A 22 -15.60 27.64 15.49
N ASP A 23 -15.95 27.61 16.78
CA ASP A 23 -16.61 26.46 17.44
C ASP A 23 -18.12 26.66 17.67
N SER A 24 -18.75 27.56 16.92
CA SER A 24 -20.19 27.82 17.06
C SER A 24 -20.83 27.94 15.71
N LEU A 25 -21.19 26.79 15.10
CA LEU A 25 -22.30 26.61 14.16
C LEU A 25 -22.40 25.12 13.75
N ILE A 26 -22.48 24.21 14.74
CA ILE A 26 -22.94 22.83 14.51
C ILE A 26 -24.47 22.87 14.50
N SER A 27 -25.04 23.17 13.34
CA SER A 27 -26.47 22.99 13.07
C SER A 27 -26.76 21.48 12.96
N SER A 28 -27.69 21.01 13.79
CA SER A 28 -28.15 19.63 13.87
C SER A 28 -28.84 19.20 12.57
N SER A 29 -28.07 18.61 11.65
CA SER A 29 -28.65 17.80 10.59
C SER A 29 -28.88 16.40 11.16
N GLN A 30 -30.06 16.17 11.74
CA GLN A 30 -30.52 14.81 12.02
C GLN A 30 -30.56 14.04 10.70
N SER A 31 -29.66 13.08 10.54
CA SER A 31 -29.61 12.18 9.39
C SER A 31 -30.90 11.36 9.35
N ALA A 32 -31.75 11.61 8.35
CA ALA A 32 -33.00 10.90 8.09
C ALA A 32 -32.81 9.44 7.60
N TYR A 33 -31.63 8.84 7.81
CA TYR A 33 -31.27 7.51 7.30
C TYR A 33 -31.61 6.34 8.24
N THR A 34 -32.27 6.57 9.38
CA THR A 34 -32.56 5.51 10.36
C THR A 34 -33.84 4.70 10.10
N HIS A 35 -34.74 5.10 9.21
CA HIS A 35 -35.98 4.34 8.97
C HIS A 35 -36.38 4.33 7.49
N THR A 36 -35.81 3.42 6.71
CA THR A 36 -36.45 2.97 5.47
C THR A 36 -37.01 1.57 5.70
N PHE A 37 -38.34 1.48 5.65
CA PHE A 37 -39.11 0.25 5.72
C PHE A 37 -38.61 -0.76 4.67
N THR A 38 -37.84 -1.75 5.09
CA THR A 38 -37.70 -2.99 4.33
C THR A 38 -38.92 -3.85 4.63
N SER A 39 -39.62 -4.31 3.59
CA SER A 39 -40.65 -5.34 3.70
C SER A 39 -40.15 -6.50 4.56
N PRO A 40 -40.99 -7.09 5.43
CA PRO A 40 -40.59 -8.19 6.28
C PRO A 40 -40.10 -9.37 5.42
N ALA A 41 -39.07 -10.08 5.91
CA ALA A 41 -38.62 -11.32 5.30
C ALA A 41 -39.79 -12.33 5.25
N PRO A 42 -39.88 -13.17 4.21
CA PRO A 42 -40.92 -14.18 4.15
C PRO A 42 -40.73 -15.16 5.30
N GLU A 43 -41.72 -15.21 6.20
CA GLU A 43 -41.77 -16.18 7.30
C GLU A 43 -41.79 -17.60 6.71
N GLN A 44 -40.75 -18.38 7.02
CA GLN A 44 -40.77 -19.82 6.78
C GLN A 44 -41.71 -20.46 7.81
N HIS A 45 -42.98 -20.61 7.43
CA HIS A 45 -43.94 -21.37 8.22
C HIS A 45 -43.55 -22.85 8.21
N ALA A 46 -43.22 -23.37 9.39
CA ALA A 46 -43.11 -24.80 9.66
C ALA A 46 -44.49 -25.46 9.51
N GLU A 47 -44.56 -26.48 8.64
CA GLU A 47 -45.72 -27.33 8.43
C GLU A 47 -46.16 -28.00 9.74
N SER A 48 -47.33 -27.62 10.23
CA SER A 48 -48.13 -28.44 11.13
C SER A 48 -49.54 -28.54 10.54
N GLN A 49 -49.89 -29.76 10.10
CA GLN A 49 -51.21 -30.09 9.56
C GLN A 49 -52.30 -29.90 10.63
N PRO A 50 -53.48 -29.37 10.24
CA PRO A 50 -54.69 -30.10 10.58
C PRO A 50 -55.80 -30.07 9.51
N LYS A 51 -56.50 -31.21 9.47
CA LYS A 51 -57.91 -31.48 9.13
C LYS A 51 -58.59 -30.65 8.02
N GLN A 52 -58.92 -31.40 6.96
CA GLN A 52 -59.78 -31.07 5.83
C GLN A 52 -61.15 -30.46 6.22
N LEU A 53 -61.48 -29.32 5.60
CA LEU A 53 -62.84 -28.84 5.36
C LEU A 53 -63.05 -28.61 3.84
N PRO A 54 -64.30 -28.65 3.34
CA PRO A 54 -64.61 -28.73 1.91
C PRO A 54 -64.43 -27.38 1.17
N PRO A 55 -64.30 -27.41 -0.17
CA PRO A 55 -63.79 -26.30 -0.95
C PRO A 55 -64.88 -25.25 -1.17
N SER A 56 -64.65 -24.04 -0.68
CA SER A 56 -65.39 -22.86 -1.14
C SER A 56 -64.61 -22.20 -2.28
N THR A 57 -65.30 -22.13 -3.40
CA THR A 57 -64.90 -21.56 -4.68
C THR A 57 -64.73 -20.05 -4.54
N ASP A 58 -63.48 -19.56 -4.52
CA ASP A 58 -63.00 -18.28 -5.09
C ASP A 58 -61.63 -17.89 -4.51
N GLN A 59 -60.63 -18.77 -4.66
CA GLN A 59 -59.24 -18.33 -4.61
C GLN A 59 -58.78 -18.09 -6.04
N ARG A 60 -58.85 -16.83 -6.47
CA ARG A 60 -58.06 -16.36 -7.62
C ARG A 60 -56.60 -16.57 -7.27
N GLU A 61 -56.05 -17.64 -7.81
CA GLU A 61 -54.63 -17.96 -7.83
C GLU A 61 -53.88 -16.74 -8.39
N ILE A 62 -53.32 -15.91 -7.50
CA ILE A 62 -52.41 -14.84 -7.89
C ILE A 62 -51.14 -15.56 -8.32
N THR A 63 -51.10 -15.98 -9.57
CA THR A 63 -49.90 -16.47 -10.22
C THR A 63 -48.85 -15.39 -10.03
N HIS A 64 -47.83 -15.64 -9.22
CA HIS A 64 -46.64 -14.81 -9.11
C HIS A 64 -45.98 -14.78 -10.49
N THR A 65 -46.41 -13.84 -11.32
CA THR A 65 -45.74 -13.53 -12.58
C THR A 65 -44.34 -13.10 -12.18
N LYS A 66 -43.35 -13.95 -12.46
CA LYS A 66 -41.93 -13.62 -12.27
C LYS A 66 -41.69 -12.28 -12.94
N VAL A 67 -41.48 -11.25 -12.12
CA VAL A 67 -41.14 -9.92 -12.62
C VAL A 67 -39.90 -10.10 -13.49
N PRO A 68 -39.95 -9.69 -14.77
CA PRO A 68 -38.79 -9.84 -15.65
C PRO A 68 -37.63 -9.08 -15.02
N GLN A 69 -36.58 -9.82 -14.63
CA GLN A 69 -35.36 -9.23 -14.13
C GLN A 69 -34.48 -8.90 -15.32
N LEU A 70 -34.11 -7.63 -15.44
CA LEU A 70 -33.07 -7.21 -16.38
C LEU A 70 -31.76 -7.91 -16.00
N PRO A 71 -30.98 -8.42 -16.97
CA PRO A 71 -29.63 -8.89 -16.71
C PRO A 71 -28.82 -7.80 -16.02
N ILE A 72 -27.99 -8.19 -15.04
CA ILE A 72 -27.19 -7.26 -14.22
C ILE A 72 -26.30 -6.37 -15.10
N GLU A 73 -25.80 -6.90 -16.21
CA GLU A 73 -24.94 -6.21 -17.17
C GLU A 73 -25.66 -5.04 -17.83
N VAL A 74 -26.97 -5.18 -18.10
CA VAL A 74 -27.79 -4.10 -18.67
C VAL A 74 -28.01 -3.00 -17.64
N VAL A 75 -28.30 -3.38 -16.39
CA VAL A 75 -28.46 -2.44 -15.28
C VAL A 75 -27.14 -1.68 -15.03
N ASP A 76 -26.01 -2.37 -15.15
CA ASP A 76 -24.68 -1.79 -15.01
C ASP A 76 -24.34 -0.81 -16.12
N TYR A 77 -24.69 -1.15 -17.37
CA TYR A 77 -24.53 -0.27 -18.53
C TYR A 77 -25.40 0.99 -18.41
N ILE A 78 -26.65 0.87 -17.97
CA ILE A 78 -27.54 2.01 -17.71
C ILE A 78 -26.92 2.93 -16.64
N ALA A 79 -26.39 2.35 -15.56
CA ALA A 79 -25.73 3.14 -14.53
C ALA A 79 -24.48 3.86 -15.08
N SER A 80 -23.60 3.18 -15.81
CA SER A 80 -22.43 3.80 -16.47
C SER A 80 -22.85 4.97 -17.35
N PHE A 81 -23.86 4.79 -18.20
CA PHE A 81 -24.36 5.83 -19.09
C PHE A 81 -24.87 7.06 -18.32
N LEU A 82 -25.59 6.85 -17.21
CA LEU A 82 -26.06 7.95 -16.35
C LEU A 82 -24.90 8.69 -15.67
N PHE A 83 -23.82 7.98 -15.35
CA PHE A 83 -22.59 8.57 -14.79
C PHE A 83 -21.81 9.37 -15.81
N ASP A 84 -21.60 8.81 -17.01
CA ASP A 84 -20.84 9.43 -18.10
C ASP A 84 -21.54 10.68 -18.65
N SER A 85 -22.87 10.74 -18.54
CA SER A 85 -23.68 11.88 -18.98
C SER A 85 -23.65 13.07 -18.02
N CYS A 86 -22.98 12.95 -16.85
CA CYS A 86 -22.98 14.00 -15.83
C CYS A 86 -21.79 14.96 -16.01
N PRO A 87 -21.99 16.23 -16.40
CA PRO A 87 -20.91 17.14 -16.79
C PRO A 87 -20.05 17.66 -15.62
N SER A 88 -20.39 17.35 -14.36
CA SER A 88 -19.64 17.81 -13.19
C SER A 88 -19.52 16.74 -12.10
N ALA A 89 -18.29 16.50 -11.64
CA ALA A 89 -17.97 15.50 -10.60
C ALA A 89 -18.61 15.79 -9.22
N SER A 90 -19.10 17.01 -8.99
CA SER A 90 -19.71 17.43 -7.72
C SER A 90 -21.20 17.09 -7.60
N GLY A 91 -21.87 16.67 -8.68
CA GLY A 91 -23.32 16.41 -8.72
C GLY A 91 -23.74 14.96 -8.96
N CYS A 92 -22.81 14.04 -9.24
CA CYS A 92 -23.13 12.71 -9.78
C CYS A 92 -24.06 11.88 -8.88
N PHE A 93 -23.99 12.02 -7.55
CA PHE A 93 -24.86 11.23 -6.67
C PHE A 93 -26.34 11.60 -6.81
N PHE A 94 -26.66 12.87 -7.05
CA PHE A 94 -28.04 13.31 -7.18
C PHE A 94 -28.75 12.60 -8.34
N HIS A 95 -28.05 12.40 -9.45
CA HIS A 95 -28.59 11.75 -10.64
C HIS A 95 -28.83 10.25 -10.46
N ILE A 96 -28.09 9.60 -9.58
CA ILE A 96 -28.23 8.16 -9.30
C ILE A 96 -28.91 7.85 -7.97
N HIS A 97 -29.28 8.87 -7.20
CA HIS A 97 -29.93 8.71 -5.90
C HIS A 97 -31.22 7.89 -6.03
N SER A 98 -32.13 8.32 -6.91
CA SER A 98 -33.38 7.59 -7.14
C SER A 98 -33.14 6.16 -7.64
N PHE A 99 -32.11 5.95 -8.46
CA PHE A 99 -31.71 4.63 -8.94
C PHE A 99 -31.21 3.74 -7.78
N SER A 100 -30.44 4.29 -6.85
CA SER A 100 -29.95 3.58 -5.65
C SER A 100 -31.04 3.21 -4.63
N LEU A 101 -32.22 3.79 -4.75
CA LEU A 101 -33.37 3.51 -3.87
C LEU A 101 -34.27 2.39 -4.38
N VAL A 102 -34.13 1.95 -5.63
CA VAL A 102 -35.02 0.96 -6.26
C VAL A 102 -34.93 -0.40 -5.56
N CYS A 103 -33.72 -0.96 -5.42
CA CYS A 103 -33.47 -2.22 -4.72
C CYS A 103 -31.99 -2.34 -4.30
N SER A 104 -31.64 -3.39 -3.56
CA SER A 104 -30.26 -3.63 -3.11
C SER A 104 -29.27 -3.82 -4.27
N GLN A 105 -29.67 -4.51 -5.34
CA GLN A 105 -28.85 -4.74 -6.52
C GLN A 105 -28.52 -3.43 -7.25
N PHE A 106 -29.53 -2.59 -7.47
CA PHE A 106 -29.36 -1.29 -8.10
C PHE A 106 -28.52 -0.36 -7.22
N ARG A 107 -28.74 -0.38 -5.91
CA ARG A 107 -27.90 0.34 -4.94
C ARG A 107 -26.44 -0.06 -5.05
N HIS A 108 -26.12 -1.35 -5.11
CA HIS A 108 -24.73 -1.81 -5.25
C HIS A 108 -24.10 -1.33 -6.57
N ILE A 109 -24.81 -1.44 -7.69
CA ILE A 109 -24.33 -0.93 -8.98
C ILE A 109 -24.10 0.58 -8.91
N ALA A 110 -25.08 1.34 -8.43
CA ALA A 110 -25.03 2.79 -8.35
C ALA A 110 -23.84 3.26 -7.51
N LEU A 111 -23.69 2.67 -6.32
CA LEU A 111 -22.60 2.98 -5.42
C LEU A 111 -21.27 2.54 -6.01
N ARG A 112 -21.17 1.39 -6.68
CA ARG A 112 -19.92 0.96 -7.33
C ARG A 112 -19.44 1.98 -8.37
N HIS A 113 -20.33 2.44 -9.24
CA HIS A 113 -20.00 3.51 -10.20
C HIS A 113 -19.68 4.83 -9.49
N TYR A 114 -20.48 5.23 -8.51
CA TYR A 114 -20.25 6.44 -7.72
C TYR A 114 -18.87 6.47 -7.08
N PHE A 115 -18.51 5.38 -6.39
CA PHE A 115 -17.24 5.24 -5.71
C PHE A 115 -16.05 5.03 -6.67
N SER A 116 -16.27 4.51 -7.89
CA SER A 116 -15.20 4.36 -8.88
C SER A 116 -14.61 5.69 -9.37
N SER A 117 -15.40 6.76 -9.35
CA SER A 117 -15.01 8.09 -9.81
C SER A 117 -14.88 9.12 -8.69
N ILE A 118 -14.87 8.69 -7.42
CA ILE A 118 -14.86 9.62 -6.29
C ILE A 118 -13.57 10.46 -6.29
N ARG A 119 -13.77 11.76 -6.33
CA ARG A 119 -12.75 12.76 -6.02
C ARG A 119 -13.17 13.47 -4.74
N VAL A 120 -12.29 13.46 -3.76
CA VAL A 120 -12.53 14.14 -2.48
C VAL A 120 -12.19 15.62 -2.67
N VAL A 121 -13.21 16.45 -2.90
CA VAL A 121 -13.07 17.90 -3.11
C VAL A 121 -13.17 18.70 -1.81
N SER A 122 -13.67 18.12 -0.71
CA SER A 122 -13.69 18.81 0.59
C SER A 122 -13.59 17.86 1.78
N ALA A 123 -13.21 18.42 2.95
CA ALA A 123 -13.16 17.69 4.21
C ALA A 123 -14.54 17.12 4.61
N ARG A 124 -15.60 17.89 4.38
CA ARG A 124 -16.99 17.48 4.67
C ARG A 124 -17.44 16.33 3.79
N GLN A 125 -17.00 16.32 2.52
CA GLN A 125 -17.30 15.23 1.60
C GLN A 125 -16.56 13.95 1.98
N LEU A 126 -15.30 14.05 2.42
CA LEU A 126 -14.56 12.91 2.97
C LEU A 126 -15.26 12.34 4.21
N ALA A 127 -15.68 13.21 5.14
CA ALA A 127 -16.43 12.81 6.33
C ALA A 127 -17.74 12.08 5.96
N SER A 128 -18.47 12.61 4.96
CA SER A 128 -19.68 11.96 4.45
C SER A 128 -19.39 10.60 3.79
N TYR A 129 -18.26 10.44 3.10
CA TYR A 129 -17.86 9.15 2.53
C TYR A 129 -17.41 8.17 3.58
N THR A 130 -16.70 8.62 4.60
CA THR A 130 -16.40 7.78 5.76
C THR A 130 -17.69 7.34 6.43
N ASP A 131 -18.68 8.22 6.63
CA ASP A 131 -19.96 7.87 7.25
C ASP A 131 -20.76 6.87 6.40
N ILE A 132 -20.79 7.04 5.07
CA ILE A 132 -21.44 6.09 4.15
C ILE A 132 -20.69 4.76 4.16
N HIS A 133 -19.36 4.79 4.09
CA HIS A 133 -18.52 3.58 4.16
C HIS A 133 -18.72 2.86 5.49
N PHE A 134 -18.76 3.58 6.62
CA PHE A 134 -19.04 3.02 7.94
C PHE A 134 -20.46 2.47 8.02
N SER A 135 -21.47 3.12 7.43
CA SER A 135 -22.84 2.59 7.36
C SER A 135 -22.95 1.34 6.48
N LEU A 136 -22.15 1.22 5.43
CA LEU A 136 -22.12 0.06 4.54
C LEU A 136 -21.31 -1.09 5.14
N THR A 137 -20.18 -0.79 5.77
CA THR A 137 -19.30 -1.78 6.41
C THR A 137 -19.85 -2.28 7.73
N SER A 138 -20.50 -1.44 8.54
CA SER A 138 -21.18 -1.86 9.79
C SER A 138 -22.30 -2.88 9.56
N ARG A 139 -22.90 -2.90 8.36
CA ARG A 139 -23.92 -3.88 7.96
C ARG A 139 -23.35 -5.14 7.29
N ASN A 140 -22.08 -5.12 6.90
CA ASN A 140 -21.37 -6.20 6.19
C ASN A 140 -20.06 -6.63 6.89
N THR A 141 -19.96 -6.44 8.22
CA THR A 141 -18.72 -6.57 9.01
C THR A 141 -18.07 -7.95 9.00
N SER A 142 -18.73 -8.99 8.46
CA SER A 142 -18.18 -10.34 8.40
C SER A 142 -17.23 -10.60 7.22
N ARG A 143 -17.04 -9.66 6.28
CA ARG A 143 -16.31 -9.97 5.02
C ARG A 143 -15.15 -9.06 4.61
N HIS A 144 -14.98 -7.88 5.19
CA HIS A 144 -13.93 -6.96 4.73
C HIS A 144 -12.70 -7.00 5.64
N SER A 145 -11.87 -8.03 5.46
CA SER A 145 -10.59 -8.19 6.16
C SER A 145 -9.45 -7.38 5.52
N HIS A 146 -9.67 -6.80 4.34
CA HIS A 146 -8.68 -6.07 3.55
C HIS A 146 -9.16 -4.66 3.19
N LEU A 147 -8.36 -3.65 3.52
CA LEU A 147 -8.58 -2.24 3.17
C LEU A 147 -7.44 -1.76 2.28
N MET A 148 -7.80 -1.27 1.10
CA MET A 148 -6.85 -0.68 0.16
C MET A 148 -7.19 0.79 -0.08
N ILE A 149 -6.19 1.67 0.07
CA ILE A 149 -6.32 3.11 -0.20
C ILE A 149 -5.19 3.51 -1.14
N THR A 150 -5.52 4.28 -2.18
CA THR A 150 -4.55 4.84 -3.13
C THR A 150 -4.57 6.35 -3.07
N PHE A 151 -3.40 6.97 -3.04
CA PHE A 151 -3.24 8.43 -2.94
C PHE A 151 -2.84 9.08 -4.28
N SER A 152 -3.14 8.42 -5.41
CA SER A 152 -2.79 8.89 -6.76
C SER A 152 -3.18 10.33 -7.10
N SER A 153 -4.28 10.83 -6.53
CA SER A 153 -4.80 12.18 -6.80
C SER A 153 -4.26 13.25 -5.86
N ASP A 154 -3.50 12.88 -4.84
CA ASP A 154 -3.21 13.75 -3.72
C ASP A 154 -1.74 14.20 -3.75
N GLY A 155 -1.53 15.52 -3.70
CA GLY A 155 -0.20 16.09 -3.50
C GLY A 155 0.30 15.94 -2.05
N ARG A 156 1.59 16.21 -1.84
CA ARG A 156 2.29 16.10 -0.53
C ARG A 156 1.49 16.65 0.65
N LYS A 157 1.09 17.92 0.59
CA LYS A 157 0.39 18.60 1.69
C LYS A 157 -0.98 18.00 1.96
N SER A 158 -1.73 17.67 0.90
CA SER A 158 -3.06 17.07 1.01
C SER A 158 -3.03 15.65 1.57
N GLN A 159 -2.01 14.85 1.25
CA GLN A 159 -1.88 13.49 1.78
C GLN A 159 -1.71 13.49 3.29
N ALA A 160 -0.83 14.33 3.84
CA ALA A 160 -0.62 14.40 5.29
C ALA A 160 -1.92 14.75 6.03
N THR A 161 -2.63 15.80 5.59
CA THR A 161 -3.92 16.19 6.17
C THR A 161 -4.97 15.10 6.01
N ARG A 162 -4.99 14.40 4.87
CA ARG A 162 -5.95 13.33 4.61
C ARG A 162 -5.66 12.10 5.46
N LEU A 163 -4.41 11.65 5.54
CA LEU A 163 -3.97 10.55 6.41
C LEU A 163 -4.32 10.85 7.87
N GLN A 164 -4.04 12.07 8.34
CA GLN A 164 -4.42 12.50 9.67
C GLN A 164 -5.94 12.42 9.87
N ARG A 165 -6.75 12.92 8.93
CA ARG A 165 -8.23 12.83 9.04
C ARG A 165 -8.77 11.40 8.96
N ILE A 166 -8.18 10.56 8.11
CA ILE A 166 -8.62 9.18 7.91
C ILE A 166 -8.19 8.28 9.07
N PHE A 167 -7.09 8.57 9.76
CA PHE A 167 -6.53 7.65 10.76
C PHE A 167 -6.50 8.22 12.19
N SER A 168 -6.72 9.52 12.38
CA SER A 168 -6.86 10.08 13.73
C SER A 168 -8.20 9.67 14.33
N PRO A 169 -8.21 9.21 15.59
CA PRO A 169 -9.45 8.89 16.28
C PRO A 169 -10.32 10.16 16.40
N PRO A 170 -11.63 10.07 16.14
CA PRO A 170 -12.54 11.16 16.48
C PRO A 170 -12.46 11.41 17.99
N ALA A 171 -12.43 12.68 18.40
CA ALA A 171 -12.26 13.11 19.79
C ALA A 171 -13.28 12.50 20.79
N ILE A 172 -14.35 11.88 20.28
CA ILE A 172 -15.49 11.38 21.04
C ILE A 172 -15.37 9.87 21.33
N HIS A 173 -14.44 9.14 20.68
CA HIS A 173 -14.35 7.68 20.81
C HIS A 173 -13.20 7.24 21.71
N LEU A 174 -13.55 6.57 22.82
CA LEU A 174 -12.62 5.92 23.76
C LEU A 174 -12.17 4.51 23.31
N SER A 175 -12.71 3.98 22.21
CA SER A 175 -12.41 2.65 21.67
C SER A 175 -11.73 2.72 20.30
N SER A 176 -11.09 1.62 19.87
CA SER A 176 -10.52 1.49 18.54
C SER A 176 -11.61 1.71 17.49
N TRP A 177 -11.50 2.81 16.75
CA TRP A 177 -12.53 3.22 15.80
C TRP A 177 -12.54 2.40 14.50
N PHE A 178 -11.46 1.67 14.21
CA PHE A 178 -11.43 0.70 13.13
C PHE A 178 -11.91 -0.68 13.57
N PRO A 179 -12.62 -1.41 12.69
CA PRO A 179 -13.05 -2.77 12.97
C PRO A 179 -11.85 -3.69 13.29
N SER A 180 -11.96 -4.47 14.35
CA SER A 180 -10.96 -5.50 14.71
C SER A 180 -10.86 -6.64 13.69
N CYS A 181 -11.82 -6.75 12.77
CA CYS A 181 -11.78 -7.71 11.67
C CYS A 181 -10.83 -7.31 10.53
N LEU A 182 -10.31 -6.07 10.51
CA LEU A 182 -9.36 -5.65 9.49
C LEU A 182 -7.98 -6.25 9.75
N THR A 183 -7.61 -7.24 8.95
CA THR A 183 -6.32 -7.95 9.06
C THR A 183 -5.30 -7.50 8.03
N SER A 184 -5.70 -6.81 6.97
CA SER A 184 -4.79 -6.33 5.93
C SER A 184 -5.07 -4.89 5.55
N LEU A 185 -4.01 -4.09 5.52
CA LEU A 185 -4.03 -2.68 5.14
C LEU A 185 -3.00 -2.42 4.05
N THR A 186 -3.46 -1.89 2.92
CA THR A 186 -2.61 -1.54 1.79
C THR A 186 -2.77 -0.06 1.42
N LEU A 187 -1.69 0.71 1.57
CA LEU A 187 -1.61 2.11 1.16
C LEU A 187 -0.58 2.24 0.01
N THR A 188 -1.02 2.76 -1.13
CA THR A 188 -0.17 2.92 -2.33
C THR A 188 -0.09 4.37 -2.79
N LYS A 189 0.96 4.69 -3.55
CA LYS A 189 1.21 6.06 -4.04
C LYS A 189 1.32 7.09 -2.91
N LEU A 190 1.80 6.64 -1.76
CA LEU A 190 2.12 7.51 -0.65
C LEU A 190 3.22 8.50 -1.08
N TRP A 191 3.15 9.72 -0.58
CA TRP A 191 4.22 10.71 -0.76
C TRP A 191 5.47 10.33 0.04
N ARG A 192 5.31 9.74 1.22
CA ARG A 192 6.44 9.36 2.08
C ARG A 192 6.00 8.29 3.06
N ILE A 193 6.92 7.41 3.41
CA ILE A 193 6.78 6.51 4.55
C ILE A 193 7.75 7.00 5.63
N ASP A 194 7.20 7.49 6.75
CA ASP A 194 7.97 8.01 7.88
C ASP A 194 7.41 7.55 9.23
N VAL A 195 8.16 7.82 10.30
CA VAL A 195 7.83 7.41 11.67
C VAL A 195 6.45 7.92 12.12
N PRO A 196 6.07 9.20 11.89
CA PRO A 196 4.72 9.67 12.21
C PRO A 196 3.60 8.90 11.51
N LEU A 197 3.75 8.61 10.21
CA LEU A 197 2.78 7.78 9.49
C LEU A 197 2.66 6.40 10.12
N LEU A 198 3.79 5.72 10.34
CA LEU A 198 3.80 4.37 10.94
C LEU A 198 3.11 4.37 12.32
N LYS A 199 3.39 5.35 13.19
CA LYS A 199 2.74 5.49 14.51
C LYS A 199 1.24 5.70 14.40
N THR A 200 0.80 6.52 13.44
CA THR A 200 -0.61 6.80 13.21
C THR A 200 -1.36 5.55 12.74
N LEU A 201 -0.76 4.76 11.84
CA LEU A 201 -1.36 3.51 11.37
C LEU A 201 -1.36 2.45 12.48
N ALA A 202 -0.25 2.34 13.22
CA ALA A 202 -0.12 1.36 14.28
C ALA A 202 -1.13 1.59 15.42
N SER A 203 -1.44 2.85 15.75
CA SER A 203 -2.46 3.17 16.76
C SER A 203 -3.89 2.97 16.24
N ALA A 204 -4.13 3.19 14.95
CA ALA A 204 -5.42 3.00 14.32
C ALA A 204 -5.80 1.52 14.14
N PHE A 205 -4.82 0.63 13.88
CA PHE A 205 -5.07 -0.71 13.34
C PHE A 205 -4.44 -1.86 14.14
N ALA A 206 -4.75 -1.98 15.43
CA ALA A 206 -4.12 -2.97 16.32
C ALA A 206 -4.20 -4.45 15.87
N SER A 207 -5.17 -4.81 15.02
CA SER A 207 -5.41 -6.19 14.54
C SER A 207 -4.82 -6.50 13.16
N VAL A 208 -4.12 -5.54 12.53
CA VAL A 208 -3.52 -5.75 11.20
C VAL A 208 -2.37 -6.76 11.27
N LYS A 209 -2.46 -7.77 10.41
CA LYS A 209 -1.46 -8.81 10.16
C LYS A 209 -0.59 -8.50 8.95
N ILE A 210 -1.18 -7.88 7.93
CA ILE A 210 -0.51 -7.56 6.67
C ILE A 210 -0.54 -6.05 6.49
N LEU A 211 0.61 -5.39 6.59
CA LEU A 211 0.76 -3.96 6.35
C LEU A 211 1.60 -3.72 5.10
N HIS A 212 0.98 -3.17 4.07
CA HIS A 212 1.64 -2.83 2.82
C HIS A 212 1.62 -1.32 2.60
N LEU A 213 2.77 -0.67 2.71
CA LEU A 213 2.94 0.74 2.47
C LEU A 213 3.87 0.93 1.29
N SER A 214 3.48 1.72 0.31
CA SER A 214 4.33 1.97 -0.84
C SER A 214 4.27 3.43 -1.30
N CYS A 215 5.46 4.00 -1.50
CA CYS A 215 5.68 5.27 -2.18
C CYS A 215 6.45 5.11 -3.49
N SER A 216 6.99 3.92 -3.80
CA SER A 216 7.84 3.75 -4.98
C SER A 216 7.09 3.85 -6.31
N GLU A 217 5.75 3.74 -6.31
CA GLU A 217 4.94 4.01 -7.50
C GLU A 217 5.03 5.47 -7.96
N GLN A 218 5.43 6.39 -7.08
CA GLN A 218 5.55 7.80 -7.42
C GLN A 218 6.82 8.09 -8.22
N LEU A 219 7.79 7.17 -8.26
CA LEU A 219 9.03 7.35 -9.01
C LEU A 219 8.75 7.21 -10.52
N ASP A 220 8.70 8.34 -11.22
CA ASP A 220 8.48 8.40 -12.65
C ASP A 220 9.80 8.17 -13.40
N VAL A 221 9.94 6.95 -13.90
CA VAL A 221 11.07 6.55 -14.73
C VAL A 221 10.79 6.70 -16.22
N SER A 222 9.55 7.04 -16.60
CA SER A 222 9.04 6.91 -17.97
C SER A 222 9.09 8.19 -18.79
N CYS A 223 9.28 9.35 -18.16
CA CYS A 223 9.23 10.66 -18.82
C CYS A 223 10.61 11.21 -19.22
N CYS A 224 11.29 11.95 -18.34
CA CYS A 224 12.57 12.61 -18.59
C CYS A 224 13.34 12.87 -17.26
N TRP A 225 14.63 13.26 -17.34
CA TRP A 225 15.49 13.33 -16.14
C TRP A 225 14.96 14.33 -15.11
N PRO A 226 14.49 15.53 -15.50
CA PRO A 226 13.82 16.44 -14.58
C PRO A 226 12.59 15.84 -13.90
N CYS A 227 11.77 15.07 -14.62
CA CYS A 227 10.62 14.39 -14.02
C CYS A 227 11.05 13.27 -13.07
N PHE A 228 12.10 12.52 -13.41
CA PHE A 228 12.68 11.53 -12.50
C PHE A 228 13.20 12.19 -11.24
N GLU A 229 13.99 13.25 -11.36
CA GLU A 229 14.56 14.03 -10.25
C GLU A 229 13.44 14.65 -9.38
N GLU A 230 12.43 15.25 -9.99
CA GLU A 230 11.26 15.76 -9.25
C GLU A 230 10.57 14.62 -8.50
N SER A 231 10.33 13.49 -9.16
CA SER A 231 9.65 12.33 -8.57
C SER A 231 10.49 11.60 -7.52
N SER A 232 11.82 11.64 -7.60
CA SER A 232 12.70 11.02 -6.60
C SER A 232 12.63 11.78 -5.29
N THR A 233 12.43 13.11 -5.32
CA THR A 233 12.15 13.89 -4.10
C THR A 233 10.86 13.48 -3.39
N ALA A 234 9.96 12.80 -4.11
CA ALA A 234 8.69 12.26 -3.61
C ALA A 234 8.78 10.81 -3.12
N VAL A 235 9.96 10.20 -3.16
CA VAL A 235 10.17 8.81 -2.72
C VAL A 235 11.26 8.78 -1.67
N VAL A 236 11.07 7.96 -0.64
CA VAL A 236 12.16 7.69 0.31
C VAL A 236 13.15 6.73 -0.36
N HIS A 237 14.13 7.31 -1.06
CA HIS A 237 15.33 6.61 -1.48
C HIS A 237 16.48 6.98 -0.56
N SER A 238 17.36 6.01 -0.28
CA SER A 238 18.59 6.24 0.46
C SER A 238 18.38 6.84 1.85
N PRO A 239 17.55 6.21 2.71
CA PRO A 239 17.28 6.74 4.05
C PRO A 239 18.54 6.83 4.93
N ILE A 240 19.63 6.15 4.55
CA ILE A 240 20.91 6.11 5.23
C ILE A 240 21.97 6.62 4.24
N PRO A 241 22.82 7.60 4.60
CA PRO A 241 22.90 8.27 5.91
C PRO A 241 21.95 9.47 6.06
N ASN A 242 21.16 9.81 5.02
CA ASN A 242 20.49 11.11 4.91
C ASN A 242 19.44 11.38 5.99
N TYR A 243 18.69 10.35 6.42
CA TYR A 243 17.64 10.47 7.43
C TYR A 243 17.96 9.73 8.72
N PHE A 244 18.78 8.68 8.62
CA PHE A 244 19.23 7.86 9.73
C PHE A 244 20.73 7.63 9.58
N SER A 245 21.46 7.66 10.70
CA SER A 245 22.91 7.44 10.70
C SER A 245 23.30 6.04 10.23
N ASP A 246 22.47 5.05 10.52
CA ASP A 246 22.73 3.64 10.28
C ASP A 246 21.43 2.82 10.26
N ILE A 247 21.55 1.53 9.90
CA ILE A 247 20.44 0.58 9.80
C ILE A 247 19.79 0.35 11.16
N THR A 248 20.57 0.33 12.24
CA THR A 248 20.07 0.10 13.59
C THR A 248 19.11 1.21 13.99
N LYS A 249 19.49 2.48 13.77
CA LYS A 249 18.60 3.63 14.03
C LYS A 249 17.34 3.60 13.17
N LEU A 250 17.46 3.33 11.87
CA LEU A 250 16.30 3.21 10.99
C LEU A 250 15.31 2.16 11.54
N THR A 251 15.82 0.97 11.85
CA THR A 251 14.99 -0.15 12.31
C THR A 251 14.47 0.03 13.74
N ASP A 252 15.22 0.70 14.62
CA ASP A 252 14.76 1.13 15.95
C ASP A 252 13.54 2.03 15.84
N HIS A 253 13.65 3.09 15.04
CA HIS A 253 12.57 4.06 14.87
C HIS A 253 11.32 3.44 14.23
N PHE A 254 11.49 2.55 13.25
CA PHE A 254 10.37 1.86 12.60
C PHE A 254 9.74 0.81 13.51
N ALA A 255 10.54 0.04 14.25
CA ALA A 255 10.02 -0.96 15.18
C ALA A 255 9.28 -0.31 16.36
N ASP A 256 9.80 0.80 16.91
CA ASP A 256 9.10 1.58 17.94
C ASP A 256 7.75 2.09 17.41
N ALA A 257 7.74 2.61 16.18
CA ALA A 257 6.52 3.11 15.55
C ALA A 257 5.45 2.03 15.34
N LEU A 258 5.87 0.80 15.02
CA LEU A 258 4.99 -0.33 14.72
C LEU A 258 4.66 -1.19 15.95
N LYS A 259 5.15 -0.83 17.15
CA LYS A 259 5.09 -1.65 18.36
C LYS A 259 3.66 -2.07 18.76
N SER A 260 2.64 -1.27 18.47
CA SER A 260 1.25 -1.61 18.80
C SER A 260 0.62 -2.65 17.88
N LEU A 261 1.23 -2.96 16.72
CA LEU A 261 0.74 -3.98 15.79
C LEU A 261 1.19 -5.37 16.24
N THR A 262 0.59 -5.85 17.32
CA THR A 262 0.94 -7.12 17.98
C THR A 262 0.71 -8.38 17.14
N GLN A 263 0.02 -8.27 16.00
CA GLN A 263 -0.27 -9.37 15.09
C GLN A 263 0.43 -9.23 13.73
N LEU A 264 1.30 -8.24 13.56
CA LEU A 264 1.95 -7.95 12.29
C LEU A 264 2.86 -9.11 11.87
N ALA A 265 2.44 -9.84 10.84
CA ALA A 265 3.14 -10.98 10.26
C ALA A 265 3.87 -10.57 8.97
N ASP A 266 3.21 -9.80 8.11
CA ASP A 266 3.75 -9.36 6.83
C ASP A 266 3.85 -7.84 6.78
N LEU A 267 5.06 -7.34 6.59
CA LEU A 267 5.34 -5.91 6.48
C LEU A 267 5.98 -5.62 5.13
N HIS A 268 5.40 -4.73 4.33
CA HIS A 268 6.07 -4.17 3.16
C HIS A 268 6.23 -2.65 3.32
N LEU A 269 7.47 -2.20 3.16
CA LEU A 269 7.86 -0.80 3.18
C LEU A 269 8.46 -0.46 1.82
N GLY A 270 7.68 0.20 0.97
CA GLY A 270 8.07 0.59 -0.38
C GLY A 270 9.01 1.79 -0.40
N ILE A 271 10.14 1.65 0.31
CA ILE A 271 11.29 2.57 0.37
C ILE A 271 12.52 1.86 -0.20
N PHE A 272 13.46 2.60 -0.77
CA PHE A 272 14.69 2.05 -1.34
C PHE A 272 15.86 2.17 -0.36
N LEU A 273 16.49 1.05 0.01
CA LEU A 273 17.69 1.00 0.88
C LEU A 273 19.02 1.12 0.08
N SER A 274 18.93 1.53 -1.18
CA SER A 274 20.04 1.90 -2.04
C SER A 274 20.81 3.11 -1.52
N ASP A 275 22.10 3.23 -1.83
CA ASP A 275 22.80 4.52 -1.67
C ASP A 275 22.32 5.51 -2.74
N GLU A 276 22.32 6.81 -2.41
CA GLU A 276 21.96 7.88 -3.35
C GLU A 276 22.92 7.91 -4.55
N GLU A 277 24.22 7.89 -4.27
CA GLU A 277 25.27 7.80 -5.31
C GLU A 277 25.10 6.60 -6.23
N MET A 278 24.49 5.50 -5.77
CA MET A 278 24.30 4.34 -6.63
C MET A 278 23.23 4.61 -7.68
N VAL A 279 22.13 5.28 -7.30
CA VAL A 279 21.10 5.68 -8.25
C VAL A 279 21.74 6.64 -9.23
N GLU A 280 22.39 7.71 -8.76
CA GLU A 280 23.08 8.69 -9.61
C GLU A 280 24.05 8.02 -10.60
N ARG A 281 24.98 7.18 -10.11
CA ARG A 281 25.92 6.42 -10.95
C ARG A 281 25.21 5.46 -11.92
N HIS A 282 24.03 4.95 -11.57
CA HIS A 282 23.24 4.15 -12.49
C HIS A 282 22.61 5.01 -13.59
N LEU A 283 22.09 6.19 -13.25
CA LEU A 283 21.47 7.11 -14.21
C LEU A 283 22.50 7.70 -15.17
N GLU A 284 23.72 7.97 -14.72
CA GLU A 284 24.85 8.44 -15.54
C GLU A 284 25.19 7.51 -16.72
N HIS A 285 24.79 6.24 -16.67
CA HIS A 285 25.00 5.30 -17.77
C HIS A 285 23.93 5.39 -18.87
N TYR A 286 22.86 6.16 -18.69
CA TYR A 286 21.77 6.26 -19.66
C TYR A 286 21.65 7.66 -20.22
N ASP A 287 21.68 7.76 -21.55
CA ASP A 287 21.49 9.04 -22.23
C ASP A 287 20.08 9.62 -22.02
N THR A 288 19.06 8.77 -21.74
CA THR A 288 17.67 9.19 -21.49
C THR A 288 16.92 8.26 -20.51
N PRO A 289 15.91 8.76 -19.76
CA PRO A 289 15.08 7.92 -18.88
C PRO A 289 14.15 6.97 -19.60
N LEU A 290 13.71 7.32 -20.82
CA LEU A 290 12.94 6.39 -21.64
C LEU A 290 13.77 5.13 -21.95
N ALA A 291 15.08 5.29 -22.20
CA ALA A 291 15.98 4.14 -22.33
C ALA A 291 16.07 3.33 -21.02
N PHE A 292 16.05 4.00 -19.86
CA PHE A 292 16.02 3.34 -18.54
C PHE A 292 14.70 2.57 -18.28
N ASP A 293 13.52 3.17 -18.49
CA ASP A 293 12.23 2.47 -18.32
C ASP A 293 12.04 1.34 -19.35
N GLN A 294 12.43 1.55 -20.61
CA GLN A 294 12.43 0.48 -21.61
C GLN A 294 13.35 -0.68 -21.20
N THR A 295 14.52 -0.37 -20.62
CA THR A 295 15.46 -1.37 -20.07
C THR A 295 14.85 -2.14 -18.90
N LEU A 296 14.18 -1.44 -17.96
CA LEU A 296 13.46 -2.10 -16.86
C LEU A 296 12.34 -2.99 -17.38
N ARG A 297 11.68 -2.65 -18.50
CA ARG A 297 10.57 -3.48 -19.04
C ARG A 297 11.06 -4.70 -19.81
N THR A 298 12.20 -4.63 -20.49
CA THR A 298 12.75 -5.73 -21.31
C THR A 298 13.58 -6.74 -20.51
N ALA A 299 14.31 -6.29 -19.48
CA ALA A 299 15.15 -7.16 -18.64
C ALA A 299 14.37 -8.25 -17.88
N PHE A 300 13.07 -8.06 -17.66
CA PHE A 300 12.22 -9.05 -16.98
C PHE A 300 11.41 -9.93 -17.94
N SER A 301 11.81 -10.02 -19.22
CA SER A 301 11.21 -10.98 -20.15
C SER A 301 11.72 -12.41 -19.86
N PRO A 302 10.83 -13.40 -19.66
CA PRO A 302 11.18 -14.68 -19.08
C PRO A 302 11.91 -15.59 -20.10
N LYS A 303 13.22 -15.41 -20.28
CA LYS A 303 14.07 -16.43 -20.92
C LYS A 303 15.38 -16.62 -20.12
N ARG A 304 15.34 -17.71 -19.32
CA ARG A 304 16.43 -18.38 -18.58
C ARG A 304 16.96 -17.65 -17.34
N ALA A 305 16.40 -18.03 -16.18
CA ALA A 305 17.02 -17.82 -14.89
C ALA A 305 18.28 -18.71 -14.76
N SER A 306 19.43 -18.08 -14.57
CA SER A 306 20.65 -18.74 -14.11
C SER A 306 20.53 -19.07 -12.61
N LEU A 307 21.03 -20.25 -12.24
CA LEU A 307 21.14 -20.73 -10.86
C LEU A 307 22.29 -20.00 -10.16
N PHE A 308 21.96 -18.95 -9.39
CA PHE A 308 22.91 -18.27 -8.50
C PHE A 308 22.86 -18.89 -7.09
N THR A 309 24.05 -19.10 -6.51
CA THR A 309 24.29 -19.67 -5.17
C THR A 309 24.00 -18.66 -4.06
N GLU A 310 23.76 -19.18 -2.85
CA GLU A 310 22.95 -18.62 -1.76
C GLU A 310 23.63 -17.49 -0.96
N THR A 311 22.85 -16.59 -0.36
CA THR A 311 23.33 -15.72 0.72
C THR A 311 22.36 -15.83 1.89
N VAL A 312 22.79 -16.50 2.95
CA VAL A 312 22.02 -16.67 4.19
C VAL A 312 22.68 -15.85 5.28
N LEU A 313 21.92 -14.97 5.93
CA LEU A 313 22.39 -14.31 7.16
C LEU A 313 21.88 -15.11 8.37
N SER A 314 22.81 -15.68 9.14
CA SER A 314 22.55 -16.35 10.41
C SER A 314 23.32 -15.68 11.54
N GLN A 315 22.74 -15.67 12.74
CA GLN A 315 23.50 -15.37 13.96
C GLN A 315 24.51 -16.51 14.20
N LEU A 316 25.80 -16.20 14.12
CA LEU A 316 26.88 -17.01 14.70
C LEU A 316 27.09 -16.55 16.15
N GLU A 317 27.19 -17.51 17.07
CA GLU A 317 27.46 -17.26 18.47
C GLU A 317 28.91 -16.80 18.64
N THR A 318 29.11 -15.62 19.23
CA THR A 318 30.35 -15.33 19.95
C THR A 318 29.99 -14.66 21.27
N GLU A 319 30.25 -15.38 22.36
CA GLU A 319 30.21 -14.83 23.72
C GLU A 319 31.29 -13.76 23.88
N SER A 320 30.84 -12.52 24.05
CA SER A 320 31.58 -11.33 24.51
C SER A 320 32.74 -10.84 23.63
N ILE A 321 32.86 -9.51 23.56
CA ILE A 321 33.88 -8.69 22.89
C ILE A 321 33.58 -8.46 21.40
N THR A 322 33.04 -7.25 21.13
CA THR A 322 33.25 -6.41 19.94
C THR A 322 34.00 -7.08 18.78
N GLY A 323 33.32 -7.98 18.07
CA GLY A 323 33.81 -8.63 16.86
C GLY A 323 32.89 -8.29 15.68
N PRO A 324 33.44 -8.05 14.47
CA PRO A 324 32.65 -7.75 13.28
C PRO A 324 31.76 -8.95 12.92
N ILE A 325 30.52 -8.64 12.49
CA ILE A 325 29.58 -9.62 11.93
C ILE A 325 30.30 -10.39 10.81
N SER A 326 30.43 -11.70 10.96
CA SER A 326 31.05 -12.56 9.94
C SER A 326 30.00 -12.90 8.88
N TYR A 327 30.29 -12.52 7.64
CA TYR A 327 29.49 -12.84 6.46
C TYR A 327 30.14 -14.04 5.77
N SER A 328 29.41 -15.12 5.56
CA SER A 328 29.78 -16.13 4.56
C SER A 328 29.19 -15.69 3.23
N VAL A 329 30.00 -14.99 2.43
CA VAL A 329 29.74 -14.83 1.00
C VAL A 329 30.37 -16.04 0.34
N ASP A 330 29.55 -16.98 -0.11
CA ASP A 330 30.04 -18.09 -0.92
C ASP A 330 30.65 -17.48 -2.20
N GLN A 331 31.95 -17.68 -2.41
CA GLN A 331 32.63 -17.31 -3.65
C GLN A 331 32.18 -18.29 -4.73
N ASP A 332 31.48 -17.78 -5.75
CA ASP A 332 31.12 -18.56 -6.93
C ASP A 332 32.40 -18.85 -7.75
N ASP A 333 32.68 -20.13 -7.99
CA ASP A 333 33.68 -20.59 -8.95
C ASP A 333 33.22 -20.25 -10.38
N GLU A 334 34.00 -19.43 -11.08
CA GLU A 334 33.79 -19.10 -12.49
C GLU A 334 33.97 -20.35 -13.37
N LYS A 335 32.87 -20.92 -13.86
CA LYS A 335 32.89 -21.80 -15.03
C LYS A 335 32.49 -21.01 -16.26
N GLU A 336 33.50 -20.63 -17.05
CA GLU A 336 33.35 -20.21 -18.44
C GLU A 336 32.70 -21.34 -19.26
N GLU A 337 31.49 -21.12 -19.75
CA GLU A 337 30.95 -21.88 -20.87
C GLU A 337 30.85 -20.98 -22.11
N SER A 338 31.64 -21.36 -23.12
CA SER A 338 31.70 -20.73 -24.43
C SER A 338 30.68 -21.36 -25.40
N HIS A 339 30.23 -20.53 -26.35
CA HIS A 339 29.50 -20.82 -27.59
C HIS A 339 27.95 -20.90 -27.58
N CYS A 340 27.32 -19.97 -28.31
CA CYS A 340 26.55 -20.33 -29.52
C CYS A 340 26.45 -19.15 -30.51
N GLY A 341 26.42 -19.49 -31.80
CA GLY A 341 26.62 -18.59 -32.95
C GLY A 341 25.39 -17.81 -33.43
N ALA A 342 25.72 -16.68 -34.04
CA ALA A 342 25.03 -15.94 -35.11
C ALA A 342 23.49 -15.97 -35.17
N CYS A 343 22.88 -14.94 -34.60
CA CYS A 343 21.84 -14.15 -35.27
C CYS A 343 22.10 -12.67 -34.95
N THR A 344 22.63 -11.96 -35.95
CA THR A 344 23.00 -10.56 -35.88
C THR A 344 21.78 -9.68 -36.15
N GLU A 345 20.96 -9.45 -35.13
CA GLU A 345 20.43 -8.10 -34.92
C GLU A 345 21.20 -7.56 -33.72
N VAL A 346 22.01 -6.53 -33.97
CA VAL A 346 22.67 -5.77 -32.91
C VAL A 346 21.57 -4.99 -32.19
N LEU A 347 20.91 -5.67 -31.25
CA LEU A 347 19.96 -5.09 -30.32
C LEU A 347 20.76 -4.32 -29.26
N PRO A 348 20.60 -2.99 -29.14
CA PRO A 348 21.36 -2.21 -28.19
C PRO A 348 20.77 -2.39 -26.78
N PHE A 349 21.43 -3.28 -26.02
CA PHE A 349 21.64 -3.29 -24.56
C PHE A 349 20.50 -3.76 -23.61
N PRO A 350 20.80 -4.58 -22.57
CA PRO A 350 19.88 -5.69 -22.25
C PRO A 350 19.43 -5.85 -20.77
N HIS A 351 19.69 -4.98 -19.80
CA HIS A 351 19.65 -5.42 -18.38
C HIS A 351 19.28 -4.37 -17.31
N GLY A 352 18.45 -4.72 -16.32
CA GLY A 352 18.24 -3.96 -15.09
C GLY A 352 19.53 -3.82 -14.26
N PRO A 353 19.56 -3.01 -13.17
CA PRO A 353 20.77 -2.76 -12.37
C PRO A 353 21.52 -4.03 -11.92
N GLU A 354 20.79 -5.14 -11.76
CA GLU A 354 21.32 -6.47 -11.43
C GLU A 354 22.04 -7.18 -12.58
N LEU A 355 21.85 -6.76 -13.84
CA LEU A 355 22.63 -7.23 -14.98
C LEU A 355 23.32 -6.13 -15.81
N CYS A 356 23.21 -4.87 -15.38
CA CYS A 356 24.16 -3.82 -15.75
C CYS A 356 25.55 -4.27 -15.26
N SER A 357 26.47 -4.53 -16.20
CA SER A 357 27.83 -4.97 -15.90
C SER A 357 28.50 -4.00 -14.93
N THR A 358 28.31 -2.69 -15.09
CA THR A 358 28.83 -1.69 -14.17
C THR A 358 28.20 -1.77 -12.80
N CYS A 359 26.88 -1.86 -12.64
CA CYS A 359 26.27 -1.99 -11.31
C CYS A 359 26.57 -3.33 -10.62
N LYS A 360 26.79 -4.39 -11.41
CA LYS A 360 27.31 -5.69 -10.95
C LYS A 360 28.77 -5.54 -10.50
N LEU A 361 29.60 -4.84 -11.26
CA LEU A 361 31.03 -4.61 -10.98
C LEU A 361 31.26 -3.63 -9.81
N VAL A 362 30.41 -2.62 -9.68
CA VAL A 362 30.47 -1.56 -8.65
C VAL A 362 30.07 -2.11 -7.26
N GLY A 363 29.66 -3.38 -7.18
CA GLY A 363 29.38 -4.07 -5.92
C GLY A 363 28.17 -3.52 -5.16
N SER A 364 27.37 -2.65 -5.79
CA SER A 364 26.23 -2.02 -5.13
C SER A 364 25.06 -2.98 -4.97
N ALA A 365 24.80 -3.87 -5.93
CA ALA A 365 23.70 -4.84 -5.79
C ALA A 365 23.90 -5.78 -4.58
N PRO A 366 25.07 -6.43 -4.39
CA PRO A 366 25.34 -7.18 -3.16
C PRO A 366 25.19 -6.33 -1.90
N LYS A 367 25.75 -5.11 -1.88
CA LYS A 367 25.64 -4.21 -0.72
C LYS A 367 24.19 -3.89 -0.37
N VAL A 368 23.37 -3.50 -1.35
CA VAL A 368 21.94 -3.20 -1.12
C VAL A 368 21.19 -4.43 -0.61
N ARG A 369 21.43 -5.60 -1.20
CA ARG A 369 20.82 -6.86 -0.76
C ARG A 369 21.22 -7.22 0.68
N THR A 370 22.49 -7.01 1.04
CA THR A 370 22.97 -7.20 2.42
C THR A 370 22.25 -6.25 3.37
N ARG A 371 22.10 -4.97 3.02
CA ARG A 371 21.35 -4.00 3.86
C ARG A 371 19.88 -4.36 4.01
N GLU A 372 19.22 -4.80 2.93
CA GLU A 372 17.84 -5.29 2.99
C GLU A 372 17.72 -6.47 3.98
N LEU A 373 18.65 -7.42 3.94
CA LEU A 373 18.67 -8.56 4.87
C LEU A 373 18.98 -8.11 6.31
N GLU A 374 19.96 -7.24 6.52
CA GLU A 374 20.31 -6.68 7.83
C GLU A 374 19.14 -5.91 8.45
N ALA A 375 18.51 -5.01 7.69
CA ALA A 375 17.36 -4.25 8.14
C ALA A 375 16.18 -5.18 8.48
N SER A 376 15.94 -6.21 7.65
CA SER A 376 14.91 -7.22 7.92
C SER A 376 15.21 -8.04 9.19
N LEU A 377 16.47 -8.40 9.41
CA LEU A 377 16.91 -9.13 10.60
C LEU A 377 16.69 -8.30 11.86
N GLU A 378 17.06 -7.01 11.84
CA GLU A 378 16.85 -6.10 12.97
C GLU A 378 15.36 -5.85 13.27
N LEU A 379 14.54 -5.63 12.23
CA LEU A 379 13.09 -5.55 12.40
C LEU A 379 12.51 -6.84 12.98
N ALA A 380 12.92 -8.00 12.46
CA ALA A 380 12.48 -9.30 12.95
C ALA A 380 12.88 -9.53 14.42
N ARG A 381 14.06 -9.04 14.85
CA ARG A 381 14.47 -9.12 16.25
C ARG A 381 13.56 -8.30 17.16
N LYS A 382 13.06 -7.15 16.70
CA LYS A 382 12.24 -6.23 17.51
C LYS A 382 10.75 -6.56 17.47
N ILE A 383 10.23 -6.95 16.31
CA ILE A 383 8.83 -7.33 16.10
C ILE A 383 8.77 -8.86 15.94
N LYS A 384 8.39 -9.54 17.02
CA LYS A 384 8.48 -11.00 17.12
C LYS A 384 7.49 -11.76 16.24
N THR A 385 6.40 -11.11 15.83
CA THR A 385 5.37 -11.70 14.99
C THR A 385 5.70 -11.67 13.50
N LEU A 386 6.71 -10.90 13.07
CA LEU A 386 7.06 -10.82 11.66
C LEU A 386 7.54 -12.17 11.12
N GLU A 387 6.94 -12.56 10.01
CA GLU A 387 7.22 -13.71 9.15
C GLU A 387 7.85 -13.25 7.82
N THR A 388 7.41 -12.11 7.28
CA THR A 388 8.00 -11.51 6.08
C THR A 388 8.24 -10.01 6.21
N VAL A 389 9.31 -9.52 5.57
CA VAL A 389 9.58 -8.09 5.38
C VAL A 389 9.88 -7.84 3.90
N GLY A 390 9.13 -6.94 3.28
CA GLY A 390 9.35 -6.51 1.91
C GLY A 390 9.88 -5.09 1.82
N TRP A 391 10.70 -4.85 0.81
CA TRP A 391 11.27 -3.54 0.49
C TRP A 391 11.02 -3.20 -0.98
N SER A 392 11.11 -1.92 -1.34
CA SER A 392 11.30 -1.55 -2.75
C SER A 392 12.79 -1.62 -3.08
N SER A 393 13.12 -2.23 -4.20
CA SER A 393 14.48 -2.49 -4.63
C SER A 393 14.58 -2.28 -6.13
N PHE A 394 15.67 -1.64 -6.55
CA PHE A 394 16.05 -1.60 -7.96
C PHE A 394 16.62 -2.94 -8.46
N PHE A 395 16.88 -3.90 -7.56
CA PHE A 395 17.52 -5.19 -7.86
C PHE A 395 16.60 -6.38 -7.59
N THR A 396 15.37 -6.31 -8.06
CA THR A 396 14.40 -7.39 -7.93
C THR A 396 14.77 -8.58 -8.82
N TYR A 397 14.73 -9.77 -8.23
CA TYR A 397 14.91 -11.02 -8.97
C TYR A 397 13.56 -11.65 -9.38
N GLN A 398 12.43 -11.02 -9.05
CA GLN A 398 11.13 -11.63 -9.29
C GLN A 398 10.87 -11.74 -10.80
N VAL A 399 10.77 -12.98 -11.26
CA VAL A 399 10.33 -13.31 -12.62
C VAL A 399 8.92 -12.78 -12.78
N TYR A 400 8.67 -12.12 -13.92
CA TYR A 400 7.35 -11.61 -14.26
C TYR A 400 6.34 -12.76 -14.32
N GLU A 401 5.56 -12.91 -13.25
CA GLU A 401 4.33 -13.70 -13.28
C GLU A 401 3.16 -12.74 -13.56
N PRO A 402 2.39 -12.92 -14.64
CA PRO A 402 1.19 -12.14 -14.88
C PRO A 402 0.12 -12.58 -13.88
N ASP A 403 0.16 -12.00 -12.69
CA ASP A 403 -0.89 -12.14 -11.68
C ASP A 403 -1.70 -10.85 -11.62
N ASN A 404 -3.02 -10.98 -11.67
CA ASN A 404 -3.96 -9.86 -11.65
C ASN A 404 -4.15 -9.29 -10.23
N ASP A 405 -3.71 -10.01 -9.20
CA ASP A 405 -3.86 -9.59 -7.80
C ASP A 405 -2.68 -8.73 -7.29
N LYS A 406 -1.81 -8.26 -8.20
CA LYS A 406 -0.64 -7.47 -7.82
C LYS A 406 -1.01 -6.02 -7.53
N VAL A 407 -0.76 -5.60 -6.28
CA VAL A 407 -1.02 -4.25 -5.79
C VAL A 407 0.28 -3.43 -5.72
N GLY A 408 0.22 -2.17 -6.17
CA GLY A 408 1.34 -1.22 -6.08
C GLY A 408 2.48 -1.49 -7.06
N ASP A 409 3.68 -1.01 -6.74
CA ASP A 409 4.93 -1.21 -7.49
C ASP A 409 5.53 -2.61 -7.22
N TRP A 410 4.71 -3.63 -7.48
CA TRP A 410 5.09 -5.02 -7.26
C TRP A 410 6.35 -5.42 -8.00
N ARG A 411 6.66 -4.75 -9.11
CA ARG A 411 7.84 -5.04 -9.94
C ARG A 411 9.13 -4.78 -9.20
N ARG A 412 9.14 -3.81 -8.30
CA ARG A 412 10.30 -3.44 -7.48
C ARG A 412 10.23 -4.03 -6.08
N LYS A 413 9.28 -4.92 -5.79
CA LYS A 413 9.17 -5.58 -4.49
C LYS A 413 10.19 -6.70 -4.33
N THR A 414 11.03 -6.60 -3.31
CA THR A 414 11.81 -7.72 -2.76
C THR A 414 11.12 -8.19 -1.48
N THR A 415 11.20 -9.48 -1.17
CA THR A 415 10.65 -10.06 0.06
C THR A 415 11.72 -10.88 0.77
N VAL A 416 11.88 -10.64 2.07
CA VAL A 416 12.76 -11.36 2.97
C VAL A 416 11.89 -12.20 3.91
N TYR A 417 12.18 -13.49 3.97
CA TYR A 417 11.49 -14.49 4.79
C TYR A 417 12.24 -14.69 6.09
N ILE A 418 11.51 -14.69 7.19
CA ILE A 418 12.03 -14.81 8.55
C ILE A 418 11.75 -16.22 9.06
N LEU A 419 12.79 -16.90 9.57
CA LEU A 419 12.64 -18.14 10.33
C LEU A 419 13.09 -17.90 11.77
N ARG A 420 12.28 -18.38 12.71
CA ARG A 420 12.59 -18.40 14.14
C ARG A 420 12.66 -19.85 14.59
N ALA A 421 13.86 -20.34 14.86
CA ALA A 421 14.09 -21.71 15.29
C ALA A 421 15.17 -21.74 16.37
N ASN A 422 14.92 -22.47 17.45
CA ASN A 422 15.87 -22.66 18.57
C ASN A 422 16.36 -21.34 19.17
N GLY A 423 15.46 -20.36 19.34
CA GLY A 423 15.80 -19.03 19.87
C GLY A 423 16.59 -18.13 18.91
N LYS A 424 16.95 -18.61 17.72
CA LYS A 424 17.69 -17.85 16.69
C LYS A 424 16.74 -17.31 15.64
N VAL A 425 17.07 -16.13 15.12
CA VAL A 425 16.38 -15.50 13.99
C VAL A 425 17.28 -15.57 12.76
N ARG A 426 16.74 -16.13 11.67
CA ARG A 426 17.41 -16.21 10.36
C ARG A 426 16.57 -15.51 9.31
N VAL A 427 17.22 -14.90 8.33
CA VAL A 427 16.55 -14.23 7.22
C VAL A 427 17.17 -14.64 5.89
N ARG A 428 16.34 -14.78 4.86
CA ARG A 428 16.77 -15.02 3.47
C ARG A 428 15.74 -14.53 2.47
N ARG A 429 16.10 -14.43 1.19
CA ARG A 429 15.21 -13.88 0.13
C ARG A 429 14.30 -14.93 -0.53
N ARG A 430 14.41 -16.21 -0.14
CA ARG A 430 13.58 -17.31 -0.64
C ARG A 430 12.74 -17.92 0.50
N PRO A 431 11.52 -18.42 0.22
CA PRO A 431 10.71 -19.11 1.22
C PRO A 431 11.44 -20.28 1.89
N TRP A 432 11.08 -20.57 3.15
CA TRP A 432 11.19 -21.86 3.90
C TRP A 432 11.47 -23.15 3.12
#